data_AF-A0A975VXH9-F1
#
_entry.id   AF-A0A975VXH9-F1
#
_cell.length_a   1.000
_cell.length_b   1.000
_cell.length_c   1.000
_cell.angle_alpha   90.00
_cell.angle_beta   90.00
_cell.angle_gamma   90.00
#
_symmetry.space_group_name_H-M   'P 1'
#
loop_
_entity.id
_entity.type
_entity.pdbx_description
1 polymer ?
#
loop_
_entity_poly.entity_id
_entity_poly.type
_entity_poly.pdbx_seq_one_letter_code
_entity_poly.pdbx_strand_id
1 'polypeptide(L)'
;MALHWLVTLLIFGLFPLGLYMSDLPLSVLKLELYAWHKWFGITVLLLVVLRLGWRACHRPPKLPTSTVDFSATQMGVAMHGHFKALVAVVDFQPAGLAKSHVNVAINAASVDAGSSQTDDLLTGSGWLDAKTYPRTASFPPASPRPAPGSMGSRGSAPSRAKPSRCACS
;
A
#
# COMPACT_ATOMS: atom_id res chain seq x y z
N MET A 1 13.42 -5.60 8.50
CA MET A 1 14.50 -5.79 7.51
C MET A 1 15.69 -6.55 8.08
N ALA A 2 16.24 -6.20 9.25
CA ALA A 2 17.42 -6.87 9.84
C ALA A 2 17.30 -8.42 9.99
N LEU A 3 16.21 -8.92 10.57
CA LEU A 3 16.01 -10.37 10.77
C LEU A 3 15.94 -11.17 9.45
N HIS A 4 15.49 -10.54 8.37
CA HIS A 4 15.48 -11.18 7.06
C HIS A 4 16.89 -11.37 6.52
N TRP A 5 17.72 -10.32 6.59
CA TRP A 5 19.11 -10.33 6.13
C TRP A 5 19.96 -11.33 6.94
N LEU A 6 19.72 -11.43 8.24
CA LEU A 6 20.35 -12.42 9.11
C LEU A 6 20.04 -13.85 8.64
N VAL A 7 18.77 -14.17 8.39
CA VAL A 7 18.38 -15.51 7.91
C VAL A 7 19.00 -15.82 6.55
N THR A 8 19.04 -14.87 5.61
CA THR A 8 19.71 -15.08 4.31
C THR A 8 21.19 -15.36 4.47
N LEU A 9 21.91 -14.61 5.30
CA LEU A 9 23.35 -14.85 5.55
C LEU A 9 23.58 -16.24 6.16
N LEU A 10 22.74 -16.66 7.11
CA LEU A 10 22.87 -17.99 7.70
C LEU A 10 22.61 -19.09 6.66
N ILE A 11 21.57 -18.97 5.82
CA ILE A 11 21.30 -19.96 4.76
C ILE A 11 22.49 -20.07 3.78
N PHE A 12 23.05 -18.93 3.35
CA PHE A 12 24.22 -18.90 2.47
C PHE A 12 25.48 -19.48 3.09
N GLY A 13 25.62 -19.50 4.43
CA GLY A 13 26.73 -20.17 5.11
C GLY A 13 26.50 -21.68 5.29
N LEU A 14 25.29 -22.07 5.71
CA LEU A 14 24.97 -23.48 5.99
C LEU A 14 24.85 -24.32 4.72
N PHE A 15 24.35 -23.76 3.62
CA PHE A 15 24.14 -24.49 2.37
C PHE A 15 25.44 -25.03 1.75
N PRO A 16 26.49 -24.21 1.48
CA PRO A 16 27.76 -24.70 0.99
C PRO A 16 28.51 -25.53 2.04
N LEU A 17 28.34 -25.27 3.34
CA LEU A 17 28.90 -26.11 4.40
C LEU A 17 28.33 -27.54 4.36
N GLY A 18 27.03 -27.66 4.02
CA GLY A 18 26.37 -28.94 3.85
C GLY A 18 26.85 -29.73 2.63
N LEU A 19 27.16 -29.03 1.54
CA LEU A 19 27.81 -29.63 0.37
C LEU A 19 29.27 -30.00 0.64
N TYR A 20 29.99 -29.17 1.39
CA TYR A 20 31.37 -29.46 1.75
C TYR A 20 31.48 -30.74 2.59
N MET A 21 30.61 -30.93 3.61
CA MET A 21 30.67 -32.09 4.49
C MET A 21 30.31 -33.44 3.83
N SER A 22 29.67 -33.46 2.65
CA SER A 22 29.35 -34.73 1.98
C SER A 22 30.60 -35.46 1.50
N ASP A 23 31.61 -34.71 1.05
CA ASP A 23 32.77 -35.25 0.35
C ASP A 23 33.95 -35.61 1.28
N LEU A 24 33.88 -35.29 2.58
CA LEU A 24 34.95 -35.66 3.52
C LEU A 24 34.93 -37.17 3.88
N PRO A 25 36.10 -37.81 4.07
CA PRO A 25 36.16 -39.15 4.65
C PRO A 25 35.64 -39.17 6.09
N LEU A 26 35.15 -40.31 6.56
CA LEU A 26 34.67 -40.49 7.94
C LEU A 26 35.85 -40.31 8.92
N SER A 27 35.93 -39.14 9.52
CA SER A 27 36.93 -38.74 10.52
C SER A 27 36.24 -37.96 11.65
N VAL A 28 36.91 -37.79 12.80
CA VAL A 28 36.40 -37.06 13.96
C VAL A 28 35.98 -35.62 13.57
N LEU A 29 36.72 -34.99 12.66
CA LEU A 29 36.39 -33.67 12.10
C LEU A 29 35.04 -33.64 11.37
N LYS A 30 34.69 -34.69 10.63
CA LYS A 30 33.40 -34.78 9.90
C LYS A 30 32.23 -34.88 10.88
N LEU A 31 32.40 -35.63 11.97
CA LEU A 31 31.40 -35.78 13.02
C LEU A 31 31.17 -34.47 13.78
N GLU A 32 32.23 -33.74 14.11
CA GLU A 32 32.13 -32.41 14.73
C GLU A 32 31.45 -31.40 13.80
N LEU A 33 31.84 -31.36 12.52
CA LEU A 33 31.25 -30.45 11.55
C LEU A 33 29.77 -30.75 11.32
N TYR A 34 29.38 -32.02 11.31
CA TYR A 34 27.99 -32.45 11.21
C TYR A 34 27.18 -32.07 12.45
N ALA A 35 27.77 -32.18 13.65
CA ALA A 35 27.14 -31.74 14.89
C ALA A 35 26.89 -30.23 14.87
N TRP A 36 27.89 -29.43 14.49
CA TRP A 36 27.77 -27.98 14.32
C TRP A 36 26.72 -27.62 13.27
N HIS A 37 26.76 -28.26 12.10
CA HIS A 37 25.78 -28.03 11.03
C HIS A 37 24.35 -28.31 11.50
N LYS A 38 24.13 -29.39 12.27
CA LYS A 38 22.80 -29.73 12.80
C LYS A 38 22.27 -28.67 13.77
N TRP A 39 23.10 -28.20 14.71
CA TRP A 39 22.71 -27.17 15.68
C TRP A 39 22.49 -25.81 15.02
N PHE A 40 23.36 -25.41 14.10
CA PHE A 40 23.15 -24.19 13.32
C PHE A 40 21.88 -24.32 12.45
N GLY A 41 21.63 -25.49 11.85
CA GLY A 41 20.46 -25.74 11.01
C GLY A 41 19.15 -25.62 11.79
N ILE A 42 19.09 -26.20 12.98
CA ILE A 42 17.93 -26.06 13.89
C ILE A 42 17.73 -24.60 14.29
N THR A 43 18.81 -23.88 14.60
CA THR A 43 18.74 -22.45 14.95
C THR A 43 18.15 -21.61 13.81
N VAL A 44 18.60 -21.84 12.57
CA VAL A 44 18.05 -21.17 11.38
C VAL A 44 16.58 -21.51 11.18
N LEU A 45 16.22 -22.80 11.31
CA LEU A 45 14.84 -23.25 11.15
C LEU A 45 13.92 -22.57 12.17
N LEU A 46 14.34 -22.48 13.44
CA LEU A 46 13.59 -21.78 14.48
C LEU A 46 13.43 -20.29 14.17
N LEU A 47 14.49 -19.62 13.68
CA LEU A 47 14.40 -18.21 13.25
C LEU A 47 13.44 -18.03 12.07
N VAL A 48 13.41 -18.96 11.12
CA VAL A 48 12.46 -18.96 10.00
C VAL A 48 11.03 -19.14 10.50
N VAL A 49 10.78 -20.11 11.40
CA VAL A 49 9.45 -20.32 11.98
C VAL A 49 9.01 -19.09 12.79
N LEU A 50 9.89 -18.53 13.62
CA LEU A 50 9.62 -17.30 14.36
C LEU A 50 9.29 -16.14 13.42
N ARG A 51 10.01 -16.01 12.30
CA ARG A 51 9.75 -15.00 11.27
C ARG A 51 8.38 -15.19 10.61
N LEU A 52 8.02 -16.44 10.28
CA LEU A 52 6.75 -16.77 9.66
C LEU A 52 5.59 -16.55 10.65
N GLY A 53 5.76 -16.97 11.91
CA GLY A 53 4.83 -16.69 13.00
C GLY A 53 4.68 -15.19 13.24
N TRP A 54 5.78 -14.44 13.26
CA TRP A 54 5.76 -12.98 13.35
C TRP A 54 4.96 -12.36 12.22
N ARG A 55 5.16 -12.79 10.96
CA ARG A 55 4.40 -12.29 9.82
C ARG A 55 2.92 -12.71 9.84
N ALA A 56 2.62 -13.88 10.39
CA ALA A 56 1.25 -14.33 10.56
C ALA A 56 0.51 -13.49 11.62
N CYS A 57 1.15 -13.18 12.74
CA CYS A 57 0.58 -12.38 13.82
C CYS A 57 0.61 -10.86 13.51
N HIS A 58 1.63 -10.37 12.83
CA HIS A 58 1.79 -8.98 12.42
C HIS A 58 1.44 -8.82 10.93
N ARG A 59 0.17 -9.11 10.59
CA ARG A 59 -0.38 -8.69 9.31
C ARG A 59 -0.46 -7.16 9.30
N PRO A 60 -0.10 -6.49 8.19
CA PRO A 60 -0.25 -5.05 8.09
C PRO A 60 -1.69 -4.68 8.45
N PRO A 61 -1.92 -3.60 9.23
CA PRO A 61 -3.26 -3.21 9.63
C PRO A 61 -4.13 -3.11 8.39
N LYS A 62 -5.33 -3.71 8.45
CA LYS A 62 -6.36 -3.43 7.45
C LYS A 62 -6.51 -1.91 7.44
N LEU A 63 -6.31 -1.31 6.27
CA LEU A 63 -6.48 0.13 6.09
C LEU A 63 -7.82 0.53 6.74
N PRO A 64 -7.89 1.64 7.50
CA PRO A 64 -9.14 2.11 8.04
C PRO A 64 -10.15 2.21 6.90
N THR A 65 -11.42 1.87 7.17
CA THR A 65 -12.53 2.08 6.24
C THR A 65 -12.67 3.59 6.04
N SER A 66 -11.91 4.14 5.10
CA SER A 66 -12.01 5.54 4.72
C SER A 66 -13.19 5.66 3.75
N THR A 67 -14.09 6.57 4.07
CA THR A 67 -15.23 6.94 3.21
C THR A 67 -14.95 8.30 2.61
N VAL A 68 -15.31 8.49 1.34
CA VAL A 68 -15.32 9.80 0.70
C VAL A 68 -16.76 10.17 0.44
N ASP A 69 -17.22 11.22 1.13
CA ASP A 69 -18.56 11.76 0.99
C ASP A 69 -18.58 12.91 -0.02
N PHE A 70 -19.72 13.09 -0.69
CA PHE A 70 -19.99 14.25 -1.53
C PHE A 70 -21.41 14.76 -1.25
N SER A 71 -21.59 16.06 -1.47
CA SER A 71 -22.90 16.69 -1.45
C SER A 71 -23.13 17.46 -2.74
N ALA A 72 -24.36 17.40 -3.25
CA ALA A 72 -24.82 18.21 -4.36
C ALA A 72 -26.19 18.78 -4.03
N THR A 73 -26.62 19.83 -4.72
CA THR A 73 -27.94 20.44 -4.53
C THR A 73 -28.70 20.40 -5.84
N GLN A 74 -29.88 19.79 -5.83
CA GLN A 74 -30.78 19.75 -6.97
C GLN A 74 -32.12 20.35 -6.59
N MET A 75 -32.56 21.38 -7.32
CA MET A 75 -33.83 22.09 -7.05
C MET A 75 -33.96 22.62 -5.61
N GLY A 76 -32.84 23.00 -4.98
CA GLY A 76 -32.81 23.48 -3.58
C GLY A 76 -32.76 22.37 -2.52
N VAL A 77 -32.81 21.10 -2.91
CA VAL A 77 -32.67 19.94 -2.01
C VAL A 77 -31.23 19.45 -2.03
N ALA A 78 -30.61 19.34 -0.86
CA ALA A 78 -29.30 18.73 -0.72
C ALA A 78 -29.39 17.21 -0.84
N MET A 79 -28.60 16.64 -1.73
CA MET A 79 -28.34 15.20 -1.85
C MET A 79 -26.95 14.91 -1.28
N HIS A 80 -26.86 13.89 -0.44
CA HIS A 80 -25.60 13.38 0.10
C HIS A 80 -25.36 12.00 -0.48
N GLY A 81 -24.13 11.76 -0.92
CA GLY A 81 -23.70 10.44 -1.37
C GLY A 81 -22.29 10.15 -0.91
N HIS A 82 -21.88 8.90 -1.07
CA HIS A 82 -20.56 8.44 -0.66
C HIS A 82 -20.01 7.41 -1.64
N PHE A 83 -18.69 7.21 -1.63
CA PHE A 83 -18.03 6.14 -2.37
C PHE A 83 -17.69 4.98 -1.43
N LYS A 84 -18.19 3.79 -1.75
CA LYS A 84 -17.99 2.57 -0.94
C LYS A 84 -16.59 1.99 -1.06
N ALA A 85 -15.90 2.24 -2.18
CA ALA A 85 -14.58 1.67 -2.45
C ALA A 85 -13.57 2.74 -2.86
N LEU A 86 -12.52 2.85 -2.05
CA LEU A 86 -11.35 3.66 -2.34
C LEU A 86 -10.07 2.91 -1.95
N VAL A 87 -8.97 3.30 -2.59
CA VAL A 87 -7.62 2.84 -2.25
C VAL A 87 -6.78 4.07 -1.97
N ALA A 88 -6.24 4.17 -0.76
CA ALA A 88 -5.29 5.22 -0.38
C ALA A 88 -3.94 4.61 -0.06
N VAL A 89 -2.88 5.15 -0.66
CA VAL A 89 -1.49 4.82 -0.38
C VAL A 89 -0.84 6.05 0.24
N VAL A 90 -0.37 5.91 1.48
CA VAL A 90 0.25 6.98 2.26
C VAL A 90 1.70 6.60 2.52
N ASP A 91 2.61 7.28 1.85
CA ASP A 91 4.04 7.16 2.06
C ASP A 91 4.50 8.34 2.92
N PHE A 92 4.52 8.15 4.24
CA PHE A 92 4.88 9.18 5.21
C PHE A 92 6.32 9.01 5.70
N GLN A 93 7.16 10.02 5.50
CA GLN A 93 8.54 10.06 5.99
C GLN A 93 8.70 11.17 7.05
N PRO A 94 8.77 10.83 8.36
CA PRO A 94 8.77 11.82 9.44
C PRO A 94 9.99 12.76 9.41
N ALA A 95 11.14 12.29 8.92
CA ALA A 95 12.36 13.10 8.77
C ALA A 95 12.45 13.83 7.40
N GLY A 96 11.47 13.63 6.51
CA GLY A 96 11.54 14.05 5.11
C GLY A 96 10.16 14.33 4.54
N LEU A 97 9.45 15.30 5.11
CA LEU A 97 8.08 15.65 4.72
C LEU A 97 7.96 15.97 3.22
N ALA A 98 8.99 16.55 2.60
CA ALA A 98 9.02 16.85 1.16
C ALA A 98 9.00 15.60 0.25
N LYS A 99 9.34 14.42 0.78
CA LYS A 99 9.26 13.12 0.08
C LYS A 99 7.97 12.36 0.41
N SER A 100 7.17 12.89 1.34
CA SER A 100 5.92 12.26 1.73
C SER A 100 4.88 12.47 0.64
N HIS A 101 4.22 11.40 0.22
CA HIS A 101 3.20 11.45 -0.82
C HIS A 101 1.97 10.64 -0.43
N VAL A 102 0.83 11.09 -0.90
CA VAL A 102 -0.46 10.46 -0.67
C VAL A 102 -1.14 10.29 -2.01
N ASN A 103 -1.32 9.04 -2.43
CA ASN A 103 -2.06 8.70 -3.64
C ASN A 103 -3.43 8.16 -3.23
N VAL A 104 -4.51 8.85 -3.56
CA VAL A 104 -5.89 8.38 -3.31
C VAL A 104 -6.55 8.10 -4.64
N ALA A 105 -7.03 6.87 -4.81
CA ALA A 105 -7.82 6.42 -5.96
C ALA A 105 -9.22 6.00 -5.52
N ILE A 106 -10.23 6.71 -6.01
CA ILE A 106 -11.65 6.43 -5.73
C ILE A 106 -12.21 5.57 -6.87
N ASN A 107 -12.94 4.50 -6.54
CA ASN A 107 -13.62 3.70 -7.55
C ASN A 107 -14.95 4.36 -7.94
N ALA A 108 -15.03 4.84 -9.18
CA ALA A 108 -16.20 5.54 -9.70
C ALA A 108 -17.48 4.69 -9.69
N ALA A 109 -17.34 3.36 -9.87
CA ALA A 109 -18.47 2.43 -9.84
C ALA A 109 -19.01 2.17 -8.43
N SER A 110 -18.34 2.67 -7.39
CA SER A 110 -18.73 2.46 -5.99
C SER A 110 -19.56 3.60 -5.40
N VAL A 111 -20.05 4.51 -6.24
CA VAL A 111 -20.91 5.62 -5.84
C VAL A 111 -22.23 5.10 -5.25
N ASP A 112 -22.67 5.72 -4.17
CA ASP A 112 -23.98 5.53 -3.56
C ASP A 112 -24.56 6.91 -3.22
N ALA A 113 -25.54 7.34 -4.00
CA ALA A 113 -26.28 8.59 -3.83
C ALA A 113 -27.68 8.35 -3.20
N GLY A 114 -27.89 7.21 -2.54
CA GLY A 114 -29.14 6.86 -1.88
C GLY A 114 -30.22 6.27 -2.79
N SER A 115 -29.98 6.13 -4.10
CA SER A 115 -30.88 5.41 -5.01
C SER A 115 -30.15 4.80 -6.21
N SER A 116 -30.51 3.58 -6.59
CA SER A 116 -29.88 2.86 -7.70
C SER A 116 -30.04 3.59 -9.04
N GLN A 117 -31.15 4.30 -9.25
CA GLN A 117 -31.38 5.08 -10.46
C GLN A 117 -30.42 6.27 -10.57
N THR A 118 -30.14 6.97 -9.46
CA THR A 118 -29.13 8.04 -9.44
C THR A 118 -27.73 7.47 -9.62
N ASP A 119 -27.43 6.31 -9.02
CA ASP A 119 -26.13 5.65 -9.15
C ASP A 119 -25.84 5.23 -10.60
N ASP A 120 -26.83 4.69 -11.31
CA ASP A 120 -26.72 4.33 -12.73
C ASP A 120 -26.47 5.56 -13.63
N LEU A 121 -27.09 6.71 -13.29
CA LEU A 121 -26.86 7.97 -14.00
C LEU A 121 -25.45 8.52 -13.74
N LEU A 122 -24.98 8.46 -12.49
CA LEU A 122 -23.66 8.95 -12.09
C LEU A 122 -22.54 8.09 -12.68
N THR A 123 -22.72 6.77 -12.73
CA THR A 123 -21.73 5.85 -13.32
C THR A 123 -21.72 5.87 -14.85
N GLY A 124 -22.77 6.40 -15.48
CA GLY A 124 -22.89 6.54 -16.92
C GLY A 124 -21.89 7.51 -17.54
N SER A 125 -21.76 7.43 -18.87
CA SER A 125 -20.80 8.22 -19.68
C SER A 125 -21.08 9.74 -19.69
N GLY A 126 -22.25 10.16 -19.20
CA GLY A 126 -22.59 11.58 -19.02
C GLY A 126 -21.94 12.22 -17.79
N TRP A 127 -21.48 11.41 -16.83
CA TRP A 127 -20.93 11.84 -15.55
C TRP A 127 -19.55 11.22 -15.29
N LEU A 128 -19.47 10.21 -14.43
CA LEU A 128 -18.20 9.62 -13.98
C LEU A 128 -17.58 8.69 -15.04
N ASP A 129 -18.39 8.21 -15.98
CA ASP A 129 -18.01 7.23 -17.00
C ASP A 129 -17.18 6.08 -16.40
N ALA A 130 -17.75 5.40 -15.40
CA ALA A 130 -17.05 4.42 -14.59
C ALA A 130 -16.55 3.21 -15.42
N LYS A 131 -17.11 3.00 -16.62
CA LYS A 131 -16.67 1.98 -17.56
C LYS A 131 -15.34 2.35 -18.23
N THR A 132 -15.18 3.60 -18.66
CA THR A 132 -13.94 4.08 -19.29
C THR A 132 -12.88 4.47 -18.25
N TYR A 133 -13.32 5.04 -17.12
CA TYR A 133 -12.46 5.56 -16.07
C TYR A 133 -12.86 5.00 -14.69
N PRO A 134 -12.48 3.75 -14.37
CA PRO A 134 -12.84 3.13 -13.09
C PRO A 134 -12.14 3.77 -11.87
N ARG A 135 -11.05 4.53 -12.08
CA ARG A 135 -10.34 5.29 -11.04
C ARG A 135 -10.38 6.78 -11.40
N THR A 136 -11.22 7.55 -10.73
CA THR A 136 -11.59 8.92 -11.14
C THR A 136 -10.75 10.03 -10.52
N ALA A 137 -9.91 9.74 -9.53
CA ALA A 137 -9.00 10.73 -8.95
C ALA A 137 -7.65 10.08 -8.60
N SER A 138 -6.56 10.80 -8.86
CA SER A 138 -5.25 10.59 -8.25
C SER A 138 -4.78 11.98 -7.85
N PHE A 139 -4.76 12.28 -6.56
CA PHE A 139 -4.21 13.55 -6.08
C PHE A 139 -2.69 13.46 -6.18
N PRO A 140 -2.01 14.28 -7.02
CA PRO A 140 -0.56 14.37 -6.97
C PRO A 140 -0.10 14.91 -5.61
N PRO A 141 1.13 14.60 -5.17
CA PRO A 141 1.65 15.00 -3.87
C PRO A 141 1.47 16.50 -3.64
N ALA A 142 1.09 16.86 -2.41
CA ALA A 142 0.95 18.25 -2.00
C ALA A 142 2.25 19.00 -2.31
N SER A 143 2.19 19.95 -3.26
CA SER A 143 3.28 20.90 -3.43
C SER A 143 3.45 21.68 -2.11
N PRO A 144 4.69 21.96 -1.66
CA PRO A 144 4.93 22.80 -0.48
C PRO A 144 4.06 24.05 -0.55
N ARG A 145 3.38 24.37 0.56
CA ARG A 145 2.57 25.59 0.70
C ARG A 145 3.38 26.78 0.15
N PRO A 146 2.85 27.58 -0.79
CA PRO A 146 3.48 28.86 -1.11
C PRO A 146 3.43 29.71 0.16
N ALA A 147 4.51 30.47 0.40
CA ALA A 147 4.58 31.46 1.47
C ALA A 147 3.35 32.40 1.40
N PRO A 148 2.90 32.95 2.54
CA PRO A 148 1.71 33.80 2.56
C PRO A 148 1.95 35.01 1.64
N GLY A 149 1.32 35.02 0.47
CA GLY A 149 1.46 36.09 -0.51
C GLY A 149 1.50 35.71 -2.00
N SER A 150 1.63 34.43 -2.39
CA SER A 150 1.65 34.06 -3.81
C SER A 150 0.45 33.20 -4.24
N MET A 151 -0.34 33.77 -5.14
CA MET A 151 -1.55 33.19 -5.71
C MET A 151 -1.19 32.12 -6.75
N GLY A 152 -1.40 30.85 -6.39
CA GLY A 152 -1.76 29.77 -7.32
C GLY A 152 -0.75 28.64 -7.50
N SER A 153 -1.17 27.40 -7.25
CA SER A 153 -0.57 26.21 -7.87
C SER A 153 -1.61 25.18 -8.27
N ARG A 154 -1.33 24.48 -9.38
CA ARG A 154 -2.23 23.77 -10.29
C ARG A 154 -2.26 22.27 -10.00
N GLY A 155 -3.42 21.65 -10.18
CA GLY A 155 -3.58 20.21 -10.37
C GLY A 155 -4.45 19.97 -11.60
N SER A 156 -4.01 19.07 -12.49
CA SER A 156 -4.71 18.73 -13.74
C SER A 156 -5.39 17.38 -13.54
N ALA A 157 -6.72 17.36 -13.44
CA ALA A 157 -7.51 16.13 -13.50
C ALA A 157 -7.81 15.80 -14.98
N PRO A 158 -7.55 14.56 -15.46
CA PRO A 158 -8.09 14.10 -16.73
C PRO A 158 -9.54 13.65 -16.47
N SER A 159 -10.42 14.62 -16.24
CA SER A 159 -11.87 14.41 -16.28
C SER A 159 -12.43 15.29 -17.38
N ARG A 160 -13.56 14.90 -17.99
CA ARG A 160 -14.26 15.76 -18.97
C ARG A 160 -14.72 17.09 -18.36
N ALA A 161 -14.71 17.19 -17.03
CA ALA A 161 -14.86 18.44 -16.30
C ALA A 161 -13.54 19.22 -16.30
N LYS A 162 -13.63 20.49 -16.68
CA LYS A 162 -12.58 21.51 -16.55
C LYS A 162 -11.83 21.35 -15.21
N PRO A 163 -10.49 21.37 -15.17
CA PRO A 163 -9.73 21.18 -13.93
C PRO A 163 -10.16 22.23 -12.90
N SER A 164 -10.98 21.81 -11.94
CA SER A 164 -11.42 22.61 -10.80
C SER A 164 -10.59 22.23 -9.58
N ARG A 165 -10.19 23.27 -8.84
CA ARG A 165 -9.31 23.18 -7.67
C ARG A 165 -10.12 22.62 -6.50
N CYS A 166 -9.80 21.43 -6.01
CA CYS A 166 -10.31 20.95 -4.73
C CYS A 166 -9.31 21.31 -3.63
N ALA A 167 -9.73 22.12 -2.66
CA ALA A 167 -8.99 22.37 -1.43
C ALA A 167 -9.61 21.52 -0.33
N CYS A 168 -8.80 20.71 0.37
CA CYS A 168 -9.22 20.15 1.64
C CYS A 168 -9.31 21.29 2.65
N SER A 169 -10.50 21.51 3.21
CA SER A 169 -10.73 22.47 4.29
C SER A 169 -10.38 21.87 5.65
#